data_AF-A0A849T7V8-F1
#
_entry.id   AF-A0A849T7V8-F1
#
_cell.length_a   1.000
_cell.length_b   1.000
_cell.length_c   1.000
_cell.angle_alpha   90.00
_cell.angle_beta   90.00
_cell.angle_gamma   90.00
#
_symmetry.space_group_name_H-M   'P 1'
#
loop_
_entity.id
_entity.type
_entity.pdbx_description
1 polymer ?
#
loop_
_entity_poly.entity_id
_entity_poly.type
_entity_poly.pdbx_seq_one_letter_code
_entity_poly.pdbx_strand_id
1 'polypeptide(L)'
;MNTKISLHTLVILTALFSSIVLAQDEKKNIVYKYKEYEVIDLGSLEIKGQIMAPGDLTVNERERQTFKRSLLEKQNYDFENKREIENLR
;
A
#
# COMPACT_ATOMS: atom_id res chain seq x y z
N MET A 1 31.77 -44.72 4.39
CA MET A 1 30.61 -44.58 3.48
C MET A 1 30.86 -43.31 2.67
N ASN A 2 31.50 -43.44 1.51
CA ASN A 2 32.06 -42.29 0.80
C ASN A 2 31.11 -41.91 -0.34
N THR A 3 30.25 -40.93 -0.09
CA THR A 3 29.32 -40.40 -1.10
C THR A 3 30.11 -39.60 -2.14
N LYS A 4 30.29 -40.14 -3.33
CA LYS A 4 30.80 -39.38 -4.47
C LYS A 4 29.68 -38.48 -5.00
N ILE A 5 29.82 -37.18 -4.80
CA ILE A 5 28.89 -36.17 -5.33
C ILE A 5 29.20 -35.97 -6.82
N SER A 6 28.19 -36.12 -7.68
CA SER A 6 28.33 -35.95 -9.13
C SER A 6 28.45 -34.46 -9.47
N LEU A 7 29.26 -34.12 -10.48
CA LEU A 7 29.45 -32.74 -10.93
C LEU A 7 28.11 -32.10 -11.36
N HIS A 8 27.22 -32.88 -11.98
CA HIS A 8 25.88 -32.41 -12.35
C HIS A 8 25.01 -32.10 -11.13
N THR A 9 25.09 -32.91 -10.08
CA THR A 9 24.36 -32.63 -8.83
C THR A 9 24.86 -31.38 -8.11
N LEU A 10 26.14 -31.05 -8.24
CA LEU A 10 26.71 -29.81 -7.70
C LEU A 10 26.19 -28.57 -8.46
N VAL A 11 26.14 -28.63 -9.79
CA VAL A 11 25.66 -27.51 -10.64
C VAL A 11 24.17 -27.24 -10.44
N ILE A 12 23.36 -28.28 -10.28
CA ILE A 12 21.92 -28.13 -10.02
C ILE A 12 21.70 -27.51 -8.63
N LEU A 13 22.48 -27.93 -7.63
CA LEU A 13 22.37 -27.40 -6.28
C LEU A 13 22.77 -25.92 -6.22
N THR A 14 23.83 -25.50 -6.91
CA THR A 14 24.24 -24.10 -6.95
C THR A 14 23.24 -23.22 -7.70
N ALA A 15 22.60 -23.74 -8.75
CA ALA A 15 21.55 -23.02 -9.47
C ALA A 15 20.34 -22.72 -8.57
N LEU A 16 19.90 -23.68 -7.76
CA LEU A 16 18.74 -23.54 -6.85
C LEU A 16 18.97 -22.55 -5.70
N PHE A 17 20.22 -22.38 -5.24
CA PHE A 17 20.53 -21.40 -4.20
C PHE A 17 20.54 -19.95 -4.71
N SER A 18 20.77 -19.73 -6.01
CA SER A 18 20.87 -18.38 -6.57
C SER A 18 19.55 -17.60 -6.58
N SER A 19 18.41 -18.30 -6.70
CA SER A 19 17.08 -17.67 -6.72
C SER A 19 16.66 -17.07 -5.37
N ILE A 20 17.20 -17.57 -4.26
CA ILE A 20 16.83 -17.11 -2.91
C ILE A 20 17.44 -15.73 -2.60
N VAL A 21 18.61 -15.44 -3.18
CA VAL A 21 19.30 -14.15 -2.97
C VAL A 21 18.61 -13.02 -3.73
N LEU A 22 18.06 -13.30 -4.92
CA LEU A 22 17.37 -12.30 -5.75
C LEU A 22 15.93 -12.01 -5.32
N ALA A 23 15.33 -12.88 -4.50
CA ALA A 23 13.97 -12.71 -3.99
C ALA A 23 13.89 -11.90 -2.68
N GLN A 24 15.02 -11.34 -2.23
CA GLN A 24 15.03 -10.44 -1.07
C GLN A 24 14.48 -9.08 -1.51
N ASP A 25 13.17 -8.91 -1.37
CA ASP A 25 12.53 -7.60 -1.54
C ASP A 25 13.19 -6.61 -0.57
N GLU A 26 13.93 -5.65 -1.12
CA GLU A 26 14.39 -4.50 -0.35
C GLU A 26 13.15 -3.86 0.27
N LYS A 27 13.14 -3.77 1.62
CA LYS A 27 12.09 -3.05 2.35
C LYS A 27 12.16 -1.58 1.96
N LYS A 28 11.56 -1.24 0.83
CA LYS A 28 11.50 0.11 0.30
C LYS A 28 10.83 0.95 1.37
N ASN A 29 11.53 1.96 1.85
CA ASN A 29 11.05 2.84 2.91
C ASN A 29 10.00 3.78 2.28
N ILE A 30 8.77 3.27 2.10
CA ILE A 30 7.68 4.01 1.48
C ILE A 30 7.13 4.98 2.54
N VAL A 31 7.58 6.23 2.47
CA VAL A 31 7.04 7.32 3.29
C VAL A 31 5.76 7.82 2.60
N TYR A 32 4.60 7.44 3.13
CA TYR A 32 3.31 7.93 2.68
C TYR A 32 3.15 9.39 3.09
N LYS A 33 3.27 10.32 2.14
CA LYS A 33 2.95 11.73 2.36
C LYS A 33 1.48 11.98 2.03
N TYR A 34 0.75 12.59 2.95
CA TYR A 34 -0.60 13.08 2.68
C TYR A 34 -0.51 14.23 1.66
N LYS A 35 -1.47 14.31 0.73
CA LYS A 35 -1.59 15.44 -0.18
C LYS A 35 -1.88 16.69 0.65
N GLU A 36 -0.93 17.61 0.73
CA GLU A 36 -1.12 18.90 1.38
C GLU A 36 -2.22 19.67 0.65
N TYR A 37 -3.08 20.35 1.40
CA TYR A 37 -4.22 21.10 0.86
C TYR A 37 -3.70 22.15 -0.14
N GLU A 38 -4.13 22.04 -1.40
CA GLU A 38 -3.87 23.07 -2.40
C GLU A 38 -4.64 24.34 -2.00
N VAL A 39 -3.91 25.41 -1.70
CA VAL A 39 -4.49 26.74 -1.49
C VAL A 39 -4.90 27.25 -2.87
N ILE A 40 -6.18 27.07 -3.20
CA ILE A 40 -6.77 27.61 -4.42
C ILE A 40 -7.08 29.08 -4.14
N ASP A 41 -6.32 29.99 -4.76
CA ASP A 41 -6.62 31.42 -4.70
C ASP A 41 -7.85 31.74 -5.56
N LEU A 42 -9.00 31.76 -4.89
CA LEU A 42 -10.30 32.08 -5.47
C LEU A 42 -10.39 33.52 -5.99
N GLY A 43 -9.46 34.41 -5.63
CA GLY A 43 -9.40 35.78 -6.14
C GLY A 43 -8.94 35.85 -7.60
N SER A 44 -8.15 34.88 -8.05
CA SER A 44 -7.68 34.74 -9.44
C SER A 44 -8.62 33.91 -10.32
N LEU A 45 -9.66 33.32 -9.73
CA LEU A 45 -10.72 32.61 -10.43
C LEU A 45 -11.68 33.65 -11.04
N GLU A 46 -11.19 34.42 -12.00
CA GLU A 46 -12.02 35.32 -12.79
C GLU A 46 -12.96 34.45 -13.62
N ILE A 47 -14.21 34.35 -13.18
CA ILE A 47 -15.27 33.55 -13.81
C ILE A 47 -15.57 34.19 -15.18
N LYS A 48 -14.84 33.77 -16.22
CA LYS A 48 -15.14 34.10 -17.63
C LYS A 48 -16.34 33.28 -18.14
N GLY A 49 -17.42 33.25 -17.38
CA GLY A 49 -18.63 32.49 -17.68
C GLY A 49 -19.86 33.24 -17.21
N GLN A 50 -20.85 33.37 -18.10
CA GLN A 50 -22.19 33.89 -17.81
C GLN A 50 -22.73 33.33 -16.49
N ILE A 51 -23.53 34.10 -15.77
CA ILE A 51 -24.17 33.74 -14.48
C ILE A 51 -24.62 32.27 -14.50
N MET A 52 -23.80 31.39 -13.93
CA MET A 52 -24.08 29.97 -13.82
C MET A 52 -24.84 29.75 -12.52
N ALA A 53 -25.97 29.05 -12.56
CA ALA A 53 -26.69 28.71 -11.35
C ALA A 53 -25.80 27.77 -10.50
N PRO A 54 -25.95 27.72 -9.16
CA PRO A 54 -25.18 26.79 -8.32
C PRO A 54 -25.28 25.32 -8.75
N GLY A 55 -26.32 24.96 -9.51
CA GLY A 55 -26.50 23.62 -10.11
C GLY A 55 -25.65 23.35 -11.35
N ASP A 56 -25.18 24.38 -12.04
CA ASP A 56 -24.30 24.22 -13.22
C ASP A 56 -22.83 23.99 -12.83
N LEU A 57 -22.48 24.25 -11.57
CA LEU A 57 -21.23 23.81 -10.95
C LEU A 57 -21.34 22.32 -10.61
N THR A 58 -21.50 21.47 -11.62
CA THR A 58 -21.52 20.03 -11.42
C THR A 58 -20.10 19.59 -11.03
N VAL A 59 -19.91 19.15 -9.79
CA VAL A 59 -18.70 18.42 -9.42
C VAL A 59 -18.78 17.09 -10.16
N ASN A 60 -17.95 16.93 -11.21
CA ASN A 60 -17.78 15.64 -11.87
C ASN A 60 -17.69 14.56 -10.81
N GLU A 61 -18.55 13.55 -10.87
CA GLU A 61 -18.51 12.43 -9.95
C GLU A 61 -17.10 11.88 -9.98
N ARG A 62 -16.34 12.08 -8.89
CA ARG A 62 -14.98 11.53 -8.81
C ARG A 62 -15.14 10.03 -8.95
N GLU A 63 -14.38 9.42 -9.87
CA GLU A 63 -14.37 7.96 -9.98
C GLU A 63 -14.19 7.37 -8.58
N ARG A 64 -15.19 6.61 -8.15
CA ARG A 64 -15.20 6.00 -6.82
C ARG A 64 -14.03 5.04 -6.77
N GLN A 65 -12.94 5.43 -6.11
CA GLN A 65 -11.86 4.49 -5.83
C GLN A 65 -12.40 3.42 -4.87
N THR A 66 -12.78 2.27 -5.41
CA THR A 66 -13.00 1.08 -4.61
C THR A 66 -11.64 0.63 -4.08
N PHE A 67 -11.38 0.93 -2.81
CA PHE A 67 -10.23 0.38 -2.10
C PHE A 67 -10.38 -1.15 -2.09
N LYS A 68 -9.65 -1.84 -2.96
CA LYS A 68 -9.63 -3.31 -3.05
C LYS A 68 -8.88 -3.97 -1.89
N ARG A 69 -8.31 -3.20 -0.97
CA ARG A 69 -7.48 -3.75 0.10
C ARG A 69 -8.37 -4.27 1.21
N SER A 70 -8.23 -5.55 1.52
CA SER A 70 -8.80 -6.11 2.75
C SER A 70 -8.30 -5.31 3.95
N LEU A 71 -9.17 -5.11 4.93
CA LEU A 71 -8.76 -4.57 6.22
C LEU A 71 -7.75 -5.54 6.84
N LEU A 72 -6.80 -4.99 7.60
CA LEU A 72 -5.86 -5.82 8.37
C LEU A 72 -6.65 -6.50 9.48
N GLU A 73 -6.70 -7.83 9.46
CA GLU A 73 -7.34 -8.61 10.52
C GLU A 73 -6.31 -8.94 11.62
N LYS A 74 -6.67 -8.66 12.87
CA LYS A 74 -5.90 -9.14 14.03
C LYS A 74 -6.09 -10.66 14.12
N GLN A 75 -5.00 -11.43 14.22
CA GLN A 75 -5.04 -12.90 14.27
C GLN A 75 -5.92 -13.44 15.42
N ASN A 76 -5.87 -12.80 16.59
CA ASN A 76 -6.68 -13.16 17.76
C ASN A 76 -7.42 -11.92 18.27
N TYR A 77 -8.35 -11.41 17.46
CA TYR A 77 -9.07 -10.15 17.73
C TYR A 77 -9.63 -10.10 19.15
N ASP A 78 -10.34 -11.13 19.61
CA ASP A 78 -10.99 -11.12 20.91
C ASP A 78 -10.00 -11.08 22.09
N PHE A 79 -8.93 -11.87 22.02
CA PHE A 79 -7.90 -11.90 23.07
C PHE A 79 -7.17 -10.57 23.17
N GLU A 80 -6.78 -10.01 22.02
CA GLU A 80 -6.03 -8.76 21.94
C GLU A 80 -6.84 -7.57 22.44
N ASN A 81 -8.12 -7.46 22.05
CA ASN A 81 -8.99 -6.39 22.54
C ASN A 81 -9.27 -6.53 24.03
N LYS A 82 -9.49 -7.76 24.54
CA LYS A 82 -9.70 -7.98 25.98
C LYS A 82 -8.47 -7.55 26.79
N ARG A 83 -7.27 -7.93 26.34
CA ARG A 83 -6.00 -7.53 26.97
C ARG A 83 -5.80 -6.01 26.93
N GLU A 84 -6.09 -5.37 25.81
CA GLU A 84 -6.02 -3.90 25.69
C GLU A 84 -6.97 -3.22 26.68
N ILE A 85 -8.21 -3.68 26.81
CA ILE A 85 -9.19 -3.14 27.77
C ILE A 85 -8.72 -3.34 29.22
N GLU A 86 -8.17 -4.50 29.55
CA GLU A 86 -7.62 -4.80 30.89
C GLU A 86 -6.42 -3.91 31.22
N ASN A 87 -5.56 -3.61 30.24
CA ASN A 87 -4.40 -2.73 30.41
C ASN A 87 -4.78 -1.23 30.50
N LEU A 88 -6.00 -0.85 30.12
CA LEU A 88 -6.50 0.52 30.25
C LEU A 88 -7.04 0.83 31.66
N ARG A 89 -7.15 -0.18 32.53
CA ARG A 89 -7.56 -0.05 33.93
C ARG A 89 -6.37 -0.04 34.86
#